data_AF-A0A645DA41-F1
#
_entry.id   AF-A0A645DA41-F1
#
_cell.length_a   1.000
_cell.length_b   1.000
_cell.length_c   1.000
_cell.angle_alpha   90.00
_cell.angle_beta   90.00
_cell.angle_gamma   90.00
#
_symmetry.space_group_name_H-M   'P 1'
#
loop_
_entity.id
_entity.type
_entity.pdbx_description
1 polymer ?
#
loop_
_entity_poly.entity_id
_entity_poly.type
_entity_poly.pdbx_seq_one_letter_code
_entity_poly.pdbx_strand_id
1 'polypeptide(L)'
;MAALTNVRDTSEIAGGAKYLVLPVKGNTTIYQGALVAIDANGFAIPAKKAASITAAGRAEETVENKGADGELVIRVARGVFVYSNTATQANKITQAHVLKPCYIEDDQTVTALATGTSIAGLVVRVDGNGVAVEINPALAGAGA
;
A
#
# COMPACT_ATOMS: atom_id res chain seq x y z
N MET A 1 26.64 12.29 0.66
CA MET A 1 25.82 12.04 -0.55
C MET A 1 26.25 13.07 -1.59
N ALA A 2 26.82 12.67 -2.71
CA ALA A 2 27.40 13.60 -3.69
C ALA A 2 26.30 14.21 -4.57
N ALA A 3 26.31 15.53 -4.75
CA ALA A 3 25.40 16.24 -5.64
C ALA A 3 25.78 16.01 -7.10
N LEU A 4 24.81 16.09 -8.02
CA LEU A 4 25.05 16.00 -9.45
C LEU A 4 25.97 17.14 -9.92
N THR A 5 27.09 16.81 -10.54
CA THR A 5 28.02 17.76 -11.17
C THR A 5 27.93 17.78 -12.69
N ASN A 6 27.03 16.97 -13.28
CA ASN A 6 26.78 16.94 -14.72
C ASN A 6 25.32 16.55 -15.03
N VAL A 7 24.86 16.80 -16.26
CA VAL A 7 23.52 16.42 -16.75
C VAL A 7 23.33 14.90 -16.65
N ARG A 8 22.19 14.48 -16.10
CA ARG A 8 21.75 13.08 -16.04
C ARG A 8 20.39 12.94 -16.69
N ASP A 9 20.29 12.15 -17.74
CA ASP A 9 19.02 11.63 -18.23
C ASP A 9 18.45 10.68 -17.18
N THR A 10 17.46 11.15 -16.43
CA THR A 10 16.74 10.33 -15.47
C THR A 10 15.56 9.71 -16.19
N SER A 11 15.68 8.43 -16.55
CA SER A 11 14.60 7.71 -17.20
C SER A 11 13.36 7.65 -16.31
N GLU A 12 12.23 8.12 -16.82
CA GLU A 12 10.94 7.93 -16.19
C GLU A 12 10.52 6.45 -16.30
N ILE A 13 9.88 5.92 -15.26
CA ILE A 13 9.29 4.58 -15.33
C ILE A 13 8.05 4.65 -16.22
N ALA A 14 8.02 3.81 -17.25
CA ALA A 14 6.90 3.72 -18.20
C ALA A 14 5.55 3.59 -17.48
N GLY A 15 4.56 4.39 -17.92
CA GLY A 15 3.22 4.40 -17.34
C GLY A 15 3.11 5.08 -15.97
N GLY A 16 4.02 5.99 -15.63
CA GLY A 16 3.95 6.79 -14.40
C GLY A 16 4.04 5.96 -13.11
N ALA A 17 4.75 4.82 -13.16
CA ALA A 17 4.82 3.83 -12.08
C ALA A 17 3.44 3.28 -11.64
N LYS A 18 2.46 3.22 -12.57
CA LYS A 18 1.14 2.58 -12.34
C LYS A 18 1.28 1.11 -11.90
N TYR A 19 2.28 0.42 -12.43
CA TYR A 19 2.63 -0.94 -12.00
C TYR A 19 4.05 -0.93 -11.46
N LEU A 20 4.22 -1.49 -10.27
CA LEU A 20 5.51 -1.71 -9.63
C LEU A 20 5.80 -3.20 -9.60
N VAL A 21 7.03 -3.58 -9.90
CA VAL A 21 7.52 -4.94 -9.68
C VAL A 21 8.36 -4.89 -8.42
N LEU A 22 7.90 -5.56 -7.37
CA LEU A 22 8.54 -5.51 -6.05
C LEU A 22 9.03 -6.91 -5.63
N PRO A 23 10.20 -7.03 -5.01
CA PRO A 23 10.69 -8.31 -4.48
C PRO A 23 9.84 -8.74 -3.28
N VAL A 24 9.33 -9.97 -3.31
CA VAL A 24 8.48 -10.54 -2.26
C VAL A 24 9.35 -11.08 -1.13
N LYS A 25 8.93 -10.84 0.11
CA LYS A 25 9.60 -11.39 1.29
C LYS A 25 9.57 -12.92 1.28
N GLY A 26 10.63 -13.56 1.74
CA GLY A 26 10.71 -15.01 1.85
C GLY A 26 9.65 -15.54 2.83
N ASN A 27 9.18 -16.76 2.57
CA ASN A 27 8.09 -17.42 3.32
C ASN A 27 6.81 -16.58 3.43
N THR A 28 6.46 -15.82 2.40
CA THR A 28 5.21 -15.06 2.36
C THR A 28 4.40 -15.36 1.12
N THR A 29 3.08 -15.37 1.30
CA THR A 29 2.10 -15.52 0.23
C THR A 29 1.33 -14.23 0.10
N ILE A 30 1.31 -13.67 -1.10
CA ILE A 30 0.50 -12.50 -1.44
C ILE A 30 -0.54 -12.96 -2.44
N TYR A 31 -1.82 -12.79 -2.10
CA TYR A 31 -2.92 -13.14 -2.97
C TYR A 31 -3.24 -12.01 -3.94
N GLN A 32 -3.71 -12.35 -5.14
CA GLN A 32 -4.27 -11.39 -6.08
C GLN A 32 -5.40 -10.59 -5.42
N GLY A 33 -5.38 -9.27 -5.59
CA GLY A 33 -6.35 -8.35 -5.01
C GLY A 33 -6.01 -7.87 -3.60
N ALA A 34 -5.04 -8.50 -2.92
CA ALA A 34 -4.58 -8.08 -1.61
C ALA A 34 -3.89 -6.71 -1.66
N LEU A 35 -4.03 -5.95 -0.57
CA LEU A 35 -3.20 -4.79 -0.30
C LEU A 35 -1.77 -5.26 -0.02
N VAL A 36 -0.83 -4.73 -0.79
CA VAL A 36 0.60 -4.99 -0.65
C VAL A 36 1.23 -3.85 0.11
N ALA A 37 1.98 -4.18 1.15
CA ALA A 37 2.81 -3.24 1.88
C ALA A 37 4.29 -3.57 1.71
N ILE A 38 5.14 -2.57 1.90
CA ILE A 38 6.59 -2.70 1.93
C ILE A 38 7.03 -2.67 3.39
N ASP A 39 7.84 -3.66 3.78
CA ASP A 39 8.45 -3.70 5.10
C ASP A 39 9.65 -2.75 5.23
N ALA A 40 10.23 -2.65 6.43
CA ALA A 40 11.39 -1.79 6.68
C ALA A 40 12.65 -2.17 5.87
N ASN A 41 12.70 -3.39 5.33
CA ASN A 41 13.82 -3.88 4.52
C ASN A 41 13.58 -3.66 3.02
N GLY A 42 12.41 -3.15 2.61
CA GLY A 42 12.07 -2.89 1.22
C GLY A 42 11.40 -4.07 0.50
N PHE A 43 10.96 -5.11 1.21
CA PHE A 43 10.30 -6.26 0.61
C PHE A 43 8.77 -6.15 0.65
N ALA A 44 8.13 -6.62 -0.41
CA ALA A 44 6.68 -6.73 -0.50
C ALA A 44 6.17 -7.84 0.44
N ILE A 45 5.22 -7.46 1.29
CA ILE A 45 4.50 -8.32 2.22
C ILE A 45 2.99 -8.09 2.04
N PRO A 46 2.14 -9.08 2.38
CA PRO A 46 0.71 -8.80 2.55
C PRO A 46 0.55 -7.73 3.63
N ALA A 47 -0.30 -6.74 3.35
CA ALA A 47 -0.53 -5.67 4.30
C ALA A 47 -1.13 -6.23 5.59
N LYS A 48 -0.65 -5.71 6.71
CA LYS A 48 -1.08 -6.16 8.04
C LYS A 48 -1.06 -4.99 8.99
N LYS A 49 -1.76 -5.10 10.09
CA LYS A 49 -1.63 -4.15 11.20
C LYS A 49 -0.21 -4.13 11.75
N ALA A 50 0.60 -3.18 11.30
CA ALA A 50 1.95 -2.95 11.76
C ALA A 50 2.29 -1.46 11.65
N ALA A 51 3.18 -1.00 12.51
CA ALA A 51 3.82 0.30 12.38
C ALA A 51 4.98 0.21 11.38
N SER A 52 5.27 1.32 10.70
CA SER A 52 6.41 1.46 9.78
C SER A 52 6.37 0.58 8.53
N ILE A 53 5.16 0.20 8.07
CA ILE A 53 5.00 -0.41 6.75
C ILE A 53 4.43 0.63 5.78
N THR A 54 4.79 0.54 4.51
CA THR A 54 4.31 1.50 3.50
C THR A 54 3.39 0.81 2.51
N ALA A 55 2.16 1.32 2.32
CA ALA A 55 1.25 0.78 1.31
C ALA A 55 1.80 0.99 -0.11
N ALA A 56 2.08 -0.10 -0.83
CA ALA A 56 2.59 -0.07 -2.19
C ALA A 56 1.46 0.02 -3.23
N GLY A 57 0.37 -0.72 -3.01
CA GLY A 57 -0.73 -0.84 -3.96
C GLY A 57 -1.47 -2.18 -3.83
N ARG A 58 -2.21 -2.58 -4.86
CA ARG A 58 -2.93 -3.86 -4.92
C ARG A 58 -2.13 -4.89 -5.72
N ALA A 59 -2.04 -6.12 -5.22
CA ALA A 59 -1.45 -7.24 -5.96
C ALA A 59 -2.28 -7.58 -7.21
N GLU A 60 -1.63 -7.66 -8.37
CA GLU A 60 -2.29 -8.07 -9.63
C GLU A 60 -2.22 -9.58 -9.86
N GLU A 61 -1.39 -10.29 -9.10
CA GLU A 61 -1.15 -11.73 -9.22
C GLU A 61 -0.97 -12.36 -7.84
N THR A 62 -1.18 -13.67 -7.74
CA THR A 62 -0.89 -14.43 -6.51
C THR A 62 0.53 -14.97 -6.59
N VAL A 63 1.39 -14.57 -5.65
CA VAL A 63 2.78 -15.03 -5.56
C VAL A 63 3.01 -15.68 -4.21
N GLU A 64 3.51 -16.91 -4.24
CA GLU A 64 3.94 -17.65 -3.06
C GLU A 64 5.46 -17.76 -3.08
N ASN A 65 6.15 -16.95 -2.27
CA ASN A 65 7.60 -17.06 -2.13
C ASN A 65 7.94 -17.98 -0.95
N LYS A 66 8.21 -19.26 -1.25
CA LYS A 66 8.73 -20.25 -0.28
C LYS A 66 10.25 -20.16 -0.09
N GLY A 67 10.94 -19.33 -0.87
CA GLY A 67 12.38 -19.17 -0.89
C GLY A 67 12.88 -18.04 0.00
N ALA A 68 14.07 -17.53 -0.32
CA ALA A 68 14.68 -16.40 0.36
C ALA A 68 14.01 -15.06 -0.02
N ASP A 69 14.33 -14.00 0.73
CA ASP A 69 13.83 -12.66 0.47
C ASP A 69 14.22 -12.19 -0.94
N GLY A 70 13.24 -11.84 -1.76
CA GLY A 70 13.43 -11.32 -3.11
C GLY A 70 13.69 -12.35 -4.21
N GLU A 71 13.54 -13.66 -3.94
CA GLU A 71 13.60 -14.68 -5.00
C GLU A 71 12.48 -14.54 -6.02
N LEU A 72 11.27 -14.21 -5.55
CA LEU A 72 10.14 -13.91 -6.42
C LEU A 72 9.82 -12.43 -6.38
N VAL A 73 9.25 -11.95 -7.48
CA VAL A 73 8.75 -10.59 -7.61
C VAL A 73 7.25 -10.63 -7.84
N ILE A 74 6.56 -9.57 -7.42
CA ILE A 74 5.12 -9.42 -7.60
C ILE A 74 4.81 -8.10 -8.32
N ARG A 75 3.83 -8.15 -9.23
CA ARG A 75 3.26 -6.94 -9.84
C ARG A 75 2.20 -6.33 -8.92
N VAL A 76 2.43 -5.07 -8.57
CA VAL A 76 1.56 -4.25 -7.72
C VAL A 76 1.02 -3.09 -8.55
N ALA A 77 -0.29 -2.97 -8.62
CA ALA A 77 -0.96 -1.83 -9.24
C ALA A 77 -1.16 -0.70 -8.23
N ARG A 78 -0.86 0.53 -8.65
CA ARG A 78 -1.12 1.77 -7.92
C ARG A 78 -2.37 2.46 -8.47
N GLY A 79 -3.17 3.02 -7.56
CA GLY A 79 -4.42 3.69 -7.90
C GLY A 79 -5.44 3.62 -6.79
N VAL A 80 -6.71 3.76 -7.15
CA VAL A 80 -7.86 3.71 -6.24
C VAL A 80 -8.45 2.31 -6.26
N PHE A 81 -8.51 1.66 -5.09
CA PHE A 81 -9.07 0.31 -4.94
C PHE A 81 -10.07 0.26 -3.79
N VAL A 82 -11.06 -0.62 -3.91
CA VAL A 82 -12.09 -0.79 -2.88
C VAL A 82 -11.65 -1.86 -1.89
N TYR A 83 -11.64 -1.49 -0.61
CA TYR A 83 -11.32 -2.37 0.51
C TYR A 83 -12.53 -2.50 1.46
N SER A 84 -12.53 -3.57 2.24
CA SER A 84 -13.51 -3.75 3.31
C SER A 84 -13.29 -2.71 4.40
N ASN A 85 -14.38 -2.29 5.04
CA ASN A 85 -14.31 -1.43 6.21
C ASN A 85 -14.14 -2.32 7.46
N THR A 86 -13.40 -1.83 8.45
CA THR A 86 -13.26 -2.54 9.73
C THR A 86 -14.62 -2.92 10.33
N ALA A 87 -14.68 -4.12 10.92
CA ALA A 87 -15.83 -4.56 11.71
C ALA A 87 -15.96 -3.75 13.01
N THR A 88 -14.88 -3.11 13.47
CA THR A 88 -14.85 -2.35 14.72
C THR A 88 -15.62 -1.03 14.58
N GLN A 89 -16.80 -0.95 15.18
CA GLN A 89 -17.70 0.20 15.06
C GLN A 89 -17.02 1.55 15.39
N ALA A 90 -16.16 1.59 16.42
CA ALA A 90 -15.44 2.79 16.85
C ALA A 90 -14.41 3.30 15.83
N ASN A 91 -13.92 2.42 14.95
CA ASN A 91 -12.87 2.73 13.98
C ASN A 91 -13.39 2.71 12.53
N LYS A 92 -14.71 2.63 12.34
CA LYS A 92 -15.30 2.57 11.01
C LYS A 92 -15.03 3.84 10.22
N ILE A 93 -14.63 3.65 8.98
CA ILE A 93 -14.51 4.72 8.00
C ILE A 93 -15.92 5.10 7.54
N THR A 94 -16.26 6.38 7.63
CA THR A 94 -17.58 6.92 7.27
C THR A 94 -17.45 8.00 6.20
N GLN A 95 -18.57 8.52 5.69
CA GLN A 95 -18.57 9.65 4.75
C GLN A 95 -17.75 10.86 5.26
N ALA A 96 -17.68 11.06 6.59
CA ALA A 96 -16.90 12.12 7.21
C ALA A 96 -15.36 11.93 7.11
N HIS A 97 -14.93 10.75 6.64
CA HIS A 97 -13.53 10.38 6.42
C HIS A 97 -13.12 10.46 4.94
N VAL A 98 -14.04 10.80 4.03
CA VAL A 98 -13.68 11.06 2.64
C VAL A 98 -12.72 12.25 2.58
N LEU A 99 -11.68 12.12 1.76
CA LEU A 99 -10.50 13.00 1.69
C LEU A 99 -9.67 13.07 2.99
N LYS A 100 -9.76 12.06 3.85
CA LYS A 100 -8.88 11.88 5.02
C LYS A 100 -8.04 10.60 4.87
N PRO A 101 -6.87 10.55 5.53
CA PRO A 101 -6.07 9.34 5.55
C PRO A 101 -6.80 8.20 6.26
N CYS A 102 -6.69 7.00 5.72
CA CYS A 102 -7.09 5.76 6.37
C CYS A 102 -5.89 4.85 6.61
N TYR A 103 -6.08 3.87 7.47
CA TYR A 103 -5.02 3.01 7.97
C TYR A 103 -5.27 1.54 7.63
N ILE A 104 -4.20 0.78 7.58
CA ILE A 104 -4.19 -0.65 7.29
C ILE A 104 -4.64 -1.42 8.54
N GLU A 105 -5.70 -2.20 8.42
CA GLU A 105 -6.07 -3.22 9.43
C GLU A 105 -5.54 -4.59 9.01
N ASP A 106 -5.81 -4.99 7.77
CA ASP A 106 -5.29 -6.21 7.15
C ASP A 106 -5.18 -6.05 5.63
N ASP A 107 -4.89 -7.13 4.91
CA ASP A 107 -4.65 -7.14 3.47
C ASP A 107 -5.92 -6.92 2.61
N GLN A 108 -7.10 -6.92 3.22
CA GLN A 108 -8.38 -6.63 2.57
C GLN A 108 -9.23 -5.58 3.31
N THR A 109 -8.81 -5.13 4.50
CA THR A 109 -9.58 -4.24 5.37
C THR A 109 -8.82 -2.97 5.78
N VAL A 110 -9.55 -1.85 5.80
CA VAL A 110 -9.05 -0.54 6.23
C VAL A 110 -9.83 0.00 7.43
N THR A 111 -9.15 0.85 8.20
CA THR A 111 -9.61 1.36 9.49
C THR A 111 -9.30 2.84 9.66
N ALA A 112 -10.08 3.55 10.46
CA ALA A 112 -9.80 4.94 10.84
C ALA A 112 -8.79 5.04 12.00
N LEU A 113 -8.42 3.91 12.62
CA LEU A 113 -7.50 3.87 13.75
C LEU A 113 -6.05 4.08 13.30
N ALA A 114 -5.42 5.15 13.77
CA ALA A 114 -4.01 5.46 13.53
C ALA A 114 -3.02 4.70 14.44
N THR A 115 -3.47 4.31 15.64
CA THR A 115 -2.57 3.80 16.68
C THR A 115 -2.05 2.41 16.34
N GLY A 116 -0.74 2.29 16.17
CA GLY A 116 -0.07 1.02 15.84
C GLY A 116 -0.36 0.51 14.43
N THR A 117 -0.86 1.37 13.56
CA THR A 117 -1.18 1.07 12.16
C THR A 117 -0.37 1.97 11.24
N SER A 118 -0.33 1.61 9.97
CA SER A 118 0.29 2.43 8.93
C SER A 118 -0.76 2.95 7.97
N ILE A 119 -0.48 4.09 7.33
CA ILE A 119 -1.39 4.72 6.38
C ILE A 119 -1.56 3.80 5.17
N ALA A 120 -2.80 3.43 4.86
CA ALA A 120 -3.15 2.69 3.65
C ALA A 120 -3.24 3.64 2.44
N GLY A 121 -3.77 4.84 2.66
CA GLY A 121 -3.99 5.82 1.60
C GLY A 121 -5.02 6.87 1.99
N LEU A 122 -5.57 7.55 0.98
CA LEU A 122 -6.64 8.54 1.14
C LEU A 122 -7.98 7.93 0.78
N VAL A 123 -9.01 8.16 1.60
CA VAL A 123 -10.36 7.69 1.28
C VAL A 123 -10.97 8.57 0.19
N VAL A 124 -11.25 8.00 -0.97
CA VAL A 124 -11.90 8.70 -2.10
C VAL A 124 -13.41 8.58 -2.02
N ARG A 125 -13.91 7.42 -1.56
CA ARG A 125 -15.34 7.12 -1.52
C ARG A 125 -15.64 6.11 -0.42
N VAL A 126 -16.79 6.24 0.21
CA VAL A 126 -17.34 5.24 1.12
C VAL A 126 -18.74 4.91 0.64
N ASP A 127 -19.01 3.65 0.36
CA ASP A 127 -20.30 3.17 -0.12
C ASP A 127 -20.62 1.78 0.45
N GLY A 128 -21.80 1.24 0.12
CA GLY A 128 -22.24 -0.06 0.61
C GLY A 128 -21.36 -1.23 0.15
N ASN A 129 -20.54 -1.04 -0.88
CA ASN A 129 -19.61 -2.05 -1.40
C ASN A 129 -18.23 -1.95 -0.75
N GLY A 130 -17.95 -0.92 0.05
CA GLY A 130 -16.69 -0.77 0.79
C GLY A 130 -16.14 0.66 0.80
N VAL A 131 -14.83 0.76 1.03
CA VAL A 131 -14.08 2.01 1.08
C VAL A 131 -13.12 2.06 -0.10
N ALA A 132 -13.32 3.01 -1.01
CA ALA A 132 -12.38 3.28 -2.08
C ALA A 132 -11.20 4.09 -1.52
N VAL A 133 -10.01 3.50 -1.56
CA VAL A 133 -8.77 4.08 -1.05
C VAL A 133 -7.82 4.30 -2.20
N GLU A 134 -7.40 5.55 -2.37
CA GLU A 134 -6.27 5.91 -3.23
C GLU A 134 -4.99 5.54 -2.50
N ILE A 135 -4.28 4.54 -3.02
CA ILE A 135 -3.02 4.09 -2.45
C ILE A 135 -1.90 4.93 -3.03
N ASN A 136 -1.08 5.44 -2.11
CA ASN A 136 0.10 6.23 -2.43
C ASN A 136 -0.25 7.51 -3.24
N PRO A 137 -1.17 8.37 -2.75
CA PRO A 137 -1.23 9.75 -3.21
C PRO A 137 0.11 10.35 -2.79
N ALA A 138 0.84 10.92 -3.76
CA ALA A 138 2.19 11.48 -3.60
C ALA A 138 2.39 12.04 -2.19
N LEU A 139 3.29 11.40 -1.40
CA LEU A 139 3.65 11.74 -0.01
C LEU A 139 2.95 13.00 0.51
N ALA A 140 1.74 12.87 1.04
CA ALA A 140 1.16 13.92 1.88
C ALA A 140 1.81 13.84 3.26
N GLY A 141 3.14 13.96 3.29
CA GLY A 141 3.86 14.40 4.46
C GLY A 141 3.63 15.90 4.62
N ALA A 142 2.44 16.29 5.06
CA ALA A 142 2.31 17.53 5.82
C ALA A 142 2.88 17.23 7.22
N GLY A 143 4.21 17.26 7.30
CA GLY A 143 4.98 16.88 8.48
C GLY A 143 6.36 17.52 8.46
N ALA A 144 6.40 18.83 8.26
CA ALA A 144 7.41 19.74 8.78
C ALA A 144 6.69 20.99 9.30
#